data_AF-A0A849VLV3-F1
#
_entry.id   AF-A0A849VLV3-F1
#
_cell.length_a   1.000
_cell.length_b   1.000
_cell.length_c   1.000
_cell.angle_alpha   90.00
_cell.angle_beta   90.00
_cell.angle_gamma   90.00
#
_symmetry.space_group_name_H-M   'P 1'
#
loop_
_entity.id
_entity.type
_entity.pdbx_description
1 polymer ?
#
loop_
_entity_poly.entity_id
_entity_poly.type
_entity_poly.pdbx_seq_one_letter_code
_entity_poly.pdbx_strand_id
1 'polypeptide(L)'
;MFGLSLPQIVFVALVALTFAALAYVFFFDSIASQKRTEERLNSVKLSASESMGKFVVRDKLAEAQKRRRSVQDTLKDIEKRQKQRDKNAKSPPLKMLLMQAGMKVTVQRFYIYSAVVGVVVTFAGLFLGSPLYLAPGLLLAGIFGLPRWFVYYRRGRRIKAFLKEFPNAIDVIVRALRSGLPLNDGIRLIAQEAQEPVKAEFRRMVDAQQVGVSIPESAMRMAEYMPCPEASFFGIVIQIQSQAGGNLSEALGNLSRVLRDRKKMAVKVQALSMEAKASAYIIGSLPFAVALLVYLSSPGYIMVLFTTDTGHVIMGCAAVWMSLGILVMKKMINFKF
;
A
#
# COMPACT_ATOMS: atom_id res chain seq x y z
N MET A 1 -16.81 49.78 0.59
CA MET A 1 -16.38 49.44 -0.79
C MET A 1 -15.53 48.16 -0.85
N PHE A 2 -15.86 47.09 -0.12
CA PHE A 2 -15.49 45.71 -0.48
C PHE A 2 -16.59 44.78 0.05
N GLY A 3 -17.56 44.44 -0.80
CA GLY A 3 -18.73 43.63 -0.46
C GLY A 3 -18.42 42.13 -0.39
N LEU A 4 -17.44 41.74 0.41
CA LEU A 4 -17.11 40.33 0.64
C LEU A 4 -17.81 39.85 1.91
N SER A 5 -18.70 38.88 1.75
CA SER A 5 -19.37 38.21 2.85
C SER A 5 -18.35 37.44 3.72
N LEU A 6 -18.58 37.37 5.03
CA LEU A 6 -17.72 36.68 6.00
C LEU A 6 -17.28 35.25 5.55
N PRO A 7 -18.14 34.41 4.93
CA PRO A 7 -17.71 33.13 4.37
C PRO A 7 -16.73 33.24 3.19
N GLN A 8 -16.78 34.30 2.37
CA GLN A 8 -15.82 34.52 1.29
C GLN A 8 -14.43 34.88 1.83
N ILE A 9 -14.36 35.61 2.94
CA ILE A 9 -13.08 35.94 3.60
C ILE A 9 -12.45 34.69 4.20
N VAL A 10 -13.26 33.84 4.86
CA VAL A 10 -12.80 32.55 5.42
C VAL A 10 -12.33 31.60 4.30
N PHE A 11 -13.02 31.59 3.16
CA PHE A 11 -12.63 30.79 2.01
C PHE A 11 -11.31 31.26 1.40
N VAL A 12 -11.12 32.57 1.20
CA VAL A 12 -9.85 33.13 0.70
C VAL A 12 -8.71 32.85 1.69
N ALA A 13 -8.99 32.93 3.00
CA ALA A 13 -8.00 32.58 4.03
C ALA A 13 -7.60 31.10 3.97
N LEU A 14 -8.55 30.17 3.81
CA LEU A 14 -8.26 28.73 3.67
C LEU A 14 -7.51 28.38 2.38
N VAL A 15 -7.84 29.05 1.27
CA VAL A 15 -7.12 28.89 -0.01
C VAL A 15 -5.70 29.44 0.08
N ALA A 16 -5.51 30.59 0.74
CA ALA A 16 -4.18 31.14 1.01
C ALA A 16 -3.36 30.23 1.92
N LEU A 17 -3.98 29.62 2.94
CA LEU A 17 -3.32 28.71 3.87
C LEU A 17 -2.89 27.40 3.19
N THR A 18 -3.71 26.88 2.27
CA THR A 18 -3.37 25.70 1.46
C THR A 18 -2.29 26.01 0.41
N PHE A 19 -2.32 27.18 -0.21
CA PHE A 19 -1.22 27.64 -1.09
C PHE A 19 0.08 27.86 -0.33
N ALA A 20 0.03 28.43 0.88
CA ALA A 20 1.19 28.61 1.75
C ALA A 20 1.77 27.26 2.23
N ALA A 21 0.92 26.29 2.55
CA ALA A 21 1.37 24.94 2.91
C ALA A 21 2.02 24.21 1.73
N LEU A 22 1.47 24.34 0.52
CA LEU A 22 2.06 23.78 -0.70
C LEU A 22 3.38 24.47 -1.07
N ALA A 23 3.46 25.80 -0.94
CA ALA A 23 4.69 26.55 -1.14
C ALA A 23 5.76 26.16 -0.12
N TYR A 24 5.40 25.96 1.15
CA TYR A 24 6.31 25.49 2.19
C TYR A 24 6.88 24.11 1.87
N VAL A 25 6.04 23.15 1.47
CA VAL A 25 6.48 21.79 1.09
C VAL A 25 7.39 21.80 -0.13
N PHE A 26 7.11 22.66 -1.12
CA PHE A 26 7.92 22.75 -2.34
C PHE A 26 9.26 23.48 -2.11
N PHE A 27 9.28 24.52 -1.27
CA PHE A 27 10.50 25.24 -0.91
C PHE A 27 11.39 24.49 0.09
N PHE A 28 10.82 23.61 0.93
CA PHE A 28 11.60 22.80 1.88
C PHE A 28 12.55 21.84 1.16
N ASP A 29 12.17 21.33 -0.01
CA ASP A 29 13.02 20.45 -0.83
C ASP A 29 14.14 21.24 -1.56
N SER A 30 13.91 22.52 -1.84
CA SER A 30 14.88 23.43 -2.48
C SER A 30 15.97 23.90 -1.48
N ILE A 31 15.59 24.20 -0.23
CA ILE A 31 16.50 24.70 0.82
C ILE A 31 17.39 23.59 1.42
N ALA A 32 17.01 22.32 1.27
CA ALA A 32 17.84 21.18 1.71
C ALA A 32 19.04 20.89 0.79
N SER A 33 19.13 21.53 -0.39
CA SER A 33 20.18 21.27 -1.39
C SER A 33 21.39 22.20 -1.32
N GLN A 34 21.34 23.30 -0.53
CA GLN A 34 22.44 24.27 -0.47
C GLN A 34 23.37 24.18 0.76
N LYS A 35 23.02 23.41 1.80
CA LYS A 35 23.90 23.23 2.98
C LYS A 35 25.06 22.25 2.82
N ARG A 36 25.32 21.75 1.60
CA ARG A 36 26.43 20.81 1.32
C ARG A 36 27.61 21.41 0.56
N THR A 37 27.57 22.71 0.28
CA THR A 37 28.64 23.38 -0.47
C THR A 37 29.52 24.27 0.41
N GLU A 38 29.09 24.64 1.62
CA GLU A 38 29.89 25.46 2.54
C GLU A 38 30.94 24.68 3.35
N GLU A 39 30.81 23.36 3.51
CA GLU A 39 31.74 22.56 4.32
C GLU A 39 33.03 22.14 3.58
N ARG A 40 33.30 22.66 2.38
CA ARG A 40 34.51 22.30 1.59
C ARG A 40 35.57 23.39 1.46
N LEU A 41 35.43 24.53 2.15
CA LEU A 41 36.38 25.65 2.03
C LEU A 41 37.15 26.01 3.31
N ASN A 42 37.12 25.17 4.35
CA ASN A 42 37.81 25.45 5.62
C ASN A 42 38.88 24.45 6.06
N SER A 43 39.42 23.63 5.16
CA SER A 43 40.48 22.68 5.52
C SER A 43 41.83 22.95 4.86
N VAL A 44 42.17 24.21 4.55
CA VAL A 44 43.50 24.57 4.06
C VAL A 44 44.00 25.84 4.74
N LYS A 45 44.74 25.64 5.84
CA LYS A 45 45.69 26.52 6.56
C LYS A 45 45.95 25.80 7.90
N LEU A 46 47.15 25.42 8.33
CA LEU A 46 48.51 25.90 8.10
C LEU A 46 49.50 24.73 8.22
N SER A 47 50.62 24.84 7.50
CA SER A 47 51.83 24.05 7.71
C SER A 47 52.87 24.88 8.47
N ALA A 48 53.51 24.26 9.46
CA ALA A 48 54.83 24.51 10.09
C ALA A 48 54.69 24.18 11.59
N SER A 49 55.57 23.46 12.29
CA SER A 49 56.83 22.79 12.00
C SER A 49 57.04 21.77 13.15
N GLU A 50 58.03 20.91 12.98
CA GLU A 50 58.74 20.12 14.01
C GLU A 50 58.31 18.68 14.36
N SER A 51 59.23 17.80 13.96
CA SER A 51 59.78 16.64 14.67
C SER A 51 59.51 15.27 14.02
N MET A 52 60.59 14.79 13.39
CA MET A 52 60.79 13.57 12.58
C MET A 52 60.71 12.24 13.36
N GLY A 53 59.89 12.16 14.41
CA GLY A 53 59.54 10.92 15.12
C GLY A 53 58.05 10.57 15.08
N LYS A 54 57.19 11.49 14.60
CA LYS A 54 55.72 11.35 14.62
C LYS A 54 55.11 10.78 13.34
N PHE A 55 55.88 10.58 12.27
CA PHE A 55 55.35 10.22 10.95
C PHE A 55 54.74 8.81 10.92
N VAL A 56 55.41 7.82 11.52
CA VAL A 56 54.93 6.42 11.53
C VAL A 56 53.71 6.22 12.45
N VAL A 57 53.62 6.98 13.56
CA VAL A 57 52.46 6.93 14.47
C VAL A 57 51.26 7.68 13.89
N ARG A 58 51.48 8.81 13.19
CA ARG A 58 50.42 9.53 12.46
C ARG A 58 49.84 8.70 11.33
N ASP A 59 50.66 7.98 10.56
CA ASP A 59 50.18 7.19 9.43
C ASP A 59 49.32 6.01 9.89
N LYS A 60 49.73 5.30 10.96
CA LYS A 60 48.92 4.24 11.58
C LYS A 60 47.61 4.75 12.18
N LEU A 61 47.63 5.93 12.83
CA LEU A 61 46.42 6.57 13.36
C LEU A 61 45.50 7.08 12.24
N ALA A 62 46.06 7.60 11.15
CA ALA A 62 45.32 8.08 9.98
C ALA A 62 44.67 6.92 9.20
N GLU A 63 45.38 5.80 9.02
CA GLU A 63 44.80 4.58 8.45
C GLU A 63 43.68 4.01 9.32
N ALA A 64 43.87 3.94 10.64
CA ALA A 64 42.84 3.47 11.57
C ALA A 64 41.60 4.39 11.55
N GLN A 65 41.79 5.70 11.46
CA GLN A 65 40.69 6.67 11.30
C GLN A 65 40.00 6.53 9.93
N LYS A 66 40.73 6.30 8.85
CA LYS A 66 40.18 6.09 7.50
C LYS A 66 39.33 4.82 7.43
N ARG A 67 39.79 3.72 8.06
CA ARG A 67 39.01 2.48 8.21
C ARG A 67 37.75 2.68 9.05
N ARG A 68 37.83 3.44 10.16
CA ARG A 68 36.64 3.78 10.96
C ARG A 68 35.62 4.61 10.17
N ARG A 69 36.08 5.57 9.36
CA ARG A 69 35.22 6.39 8.49
C ARG A 69 34.60 5.56 7.37
N SER A 70 35.36 4.70 6.69
CA SER A 70 34.80 3.84 5.64
C SER A 70 33.79 2.84 6.20
N VAL A 71 34.04 2.28 7.39
CA VAL A 71 33.07 1.43 8.11
C VAL A 71 31.84 2.25 8.51
N GLN A 72 32.01 3.47 9.00
CA GLN A 72 30.89 4.35 9.34
C GLN A 72 30.06 4.76 8.11
N ASP A 73 30.71 5.03 6.98
CA ASP A 73 30.04 5.44 5.73
C ASP A 73 29.29 4.27 5.10
N THR A 74 29.89 3.07 5.10
CA THR A 74 29.20 1.84 4.69
C THR A 74 28.02 1.52 5.59
N LEU A 75 28.15 1.65 6.92
CA LEU A 75 27.04 1.50 7.86
C LEU A 75 25.93 2.53 7.60
N LYS A 76 26.27 3.81 7.40
CA LYS A 76 25.31 4.87 7.05
C LYS A 76 24.61 4.60 5.72
N ASP A 77 25.32 4.09 4.73
CA ASP A 77 24.75 3.75 3.42
C ASP A 77 23.83 2.53 3.50
N ILE A 78 24.18 1.52 4.31
CA ILE A 78 23.30 0.38 4.62
C ILE A 78 22.04 0.89 5.34
N GLU A 79 22.18 1.75 6.35
CA GLU A 79 21.05 2.31 7.10
C GLU A 79 20.14 3.16 6.21
N LYS A 80 20.70 3.98 5.32
CA LYS A 80 19.92 4.74 4.33
C LYS A 80 19.19 3.82 3.37
N ARG A 81 19.84 2.78 2.84
CA ARG A 81 19.22 1.79 1.95
C ARG A 81 18.08 1.04 2.66
N GLN A 82 18.27 0.68 3.93
CA GLN A 82 17.21 0.08 4.77
C GLN A 82 16.05 1.05 4.99
N LYS A 83 16.32 2.29 5.43
CA LYS A 83 15.28 3.33 5.58
C LYS A 83 14.52 3.58 4.28
N GLN A 84 15.20 3.58 3.14
CA GLN A 84 14.56 3.75 1.83
C GLN A 84 13.69 2.54 1.48
N ARG A 85 14.14 1.30 1.75
CA ARG A 85 13.33 0.09 1.59
C ARG A 85 12.10 0.11 2.48
N ASP A 86 12.24 0.51 3.74
CA ASP A 86 11.13 0.59 4.68
C ASP A 86 10.11 1.67 4.30
N LYS A 87 10.61 2.83 3.84
CA LYS A 87 9.75 3.89 3.28
C LYS A 87 9.01 3.41 2.04
N ASN A 88 9.68 2.71 1.13
CA ASN A 88 9.05 2.15 -0.07
C ASN A 88 8.04 1.05 0.27
N ALA A 89 8.24 0.30 1.35
CA ALA A 89 7.29 -0.69 1.84
C ALA A 89 6.04 -0.02 2.46
N LYS A 90 6.20 1.07 3.22
CA LYS A 90 5.09 1.81 3.86
C LYS A 90 4.32 2.69 2.87
N SER A 91 5.03 3.42 2.02
CA SER A 91 4.50 4.34 1.02
C SER A 91 5.19 4.11 -0.33
N PRO A 92 4.78 3.05 -1.08
CA PRO A 92 5.40 2.75 -2.36
C PRO A 92 5.24 3.91 -3.34
N PRO A 93 6.29 4.24 -4.13
CA PRO A 93 6.19 5.27 -5.14
C PRO A 93 5.12 4.92 -6.17
N LEU A 94 4.49 5.93 -6.78
CA LEU A 94 3.38 5.73 -7.74
C LEU A 94 3.74 4.74 -8.85
N LYS A 95 4.98 4.78 -9.36
CA LYS A 95 5.48 3.82 -10.35
C LYS A 95 5.32 2.36 -9.88
N MET A 96 5.66 2.08 -8.63
CA MET A 96 5.54 0.75 -8.02
C MET A 96 4.07 0.37 -7.81
N LEU A 97 3.22 1.32 -7.39
CA LEU A 97 1.77 1.08 -7.26
C LEU A 97 1.11 0.74 -8.59
N LEU A 98 1.44 1.45 -9.66
CA LEU A 98 0.93 1.18 -11.01
C LEU A 98 1.38 -0.21 -11.50
N MET A 99 2.65 -0.53 -11.27
CA MET A 99 3.24 -1.83 -11.59
C MET A 99 2.57 -2.98 -10.83
N GLN A 100 2.37 -2.83 -9.53
CA GLN A 100 1.66 -3.79 -8.67
C GLN A 100 0.18 -3.93 -9.08
N ALA A 101 -0.48 -2.83 -9.46
CA ALA A 101 -1.84 -2.85 -10.00
C ALA A 101 -1.95 -3.51 -11.39
N GLY A 102 -0.83 -3.86 -12.02
CA GLY A 102 -0.79 -4.50 -13.34
C GLY A 102 -1.17 -3.56 -14.47
N MET A 103 -1.00 -2.24 -14.27
CA MET A 103 -1.29 -1.25 -15.30
C MET A 103 -0.03 -0.98 -16.12
N LYS A 104 -0.13 -1.11 -17.45
CA LYS A 104 0.96 -0.79 -18.40
C LYS A 104 1.11 0.72 -18.65
N VAL A 105 0.52 1.56 -17.80
CA VAL A 105 0.42 3.01 -18.00
C VAL A 105 1.64 3.70 -17.40
N THR A 106 2.33 4.53 -18.19
CA THR A 106 3.42 5.37 -17.72
C THR A 106 2.94 6.39 -16.70
N VAL A 107 3.79 6.77 -15.74
CA VAL A 107 3.47 7.77 -14.69
C VAL A 107 2.95 9.08 -15.29
N GLN A 108 3.52 9.55 -16.41
CA GLN A 108 3.07 10.74 -17.13
C GLN A 108 1.62 10.59 -17.64
N ARG A 109 1.30 9.47 -18.31
CA ARG A 109 -0.06 9.18 -18.79
C ARG A 109 -1.05 9.04 -17.64
N PHE A 110 -0.62 8.51 -16.49
CA PHE A 110 -1.46 8.43 -15.30
C PHE A 110 -1.85 9.81 -14.78
N TYR A 111 -0.93 10.79 -14.76
CA TYR A 111 -1.27 12.17 -14.37
C TYR A 111 -2.20 12.85 -15.38
N ILE A 112 -2.03 12.61 -16.68
CA ILE A 112 -2.93 13.12 -17.71
C ILE A 112 -4.34 12.54 -17.51
N TYR A 113 -4.47 11.22 -17.34
CA TYR A 113 -5.78 10.61 -17.06
C TYR A 113 -6.39 11.10 -15.75
N SER A 114 -5.57 11.31 -14.72
CA SER A 114 -6.02 11.87 -13.45
C SER A 114 -6.54 13.30 -13.61
N ALA A 115 -5.87 14.13 -14.40
CA ALA A 115 -6.31 15.48 -14.74
C ALA A 115 -7.64 15.48 -15.51
N VAL A 116 -7.77 14.62 -16.52
CA VAL A 116 -9.01 14.46 -17.30
C VAL A 116 -10.17 14.00 -16.42
N VAL A 117 -9.95 12.99 -15.56
CA VAL A 117 -10.97 12.52 -14.60
C VAL A 117 -11.35 13.64 -13.63
N GLY A 118 -10.38 14.41 -13.14
CA GLY A 118 -10.64 15.58 -12.31
C GLY A 118 -11.57 16.58 -12.97
N VAL A 119 -11.27 16.98 -14.21
CA VAL A 119 -12.10 17.92 -14.97
C VAL A 119 -13.50 17.37 -15.21
N VAL A 120 -13.63 16.09 -15.59
CA VAL A 120 -14.93 15.45 -15.82
C VAL A 120 -15.75 15.38 -14.54
N VAL A 121 -15.15 15.02 -13.40
CA VAL A 121 -15.83 14.94 -12.10
C VAL A 121 -16.29 16.32 -11.65
N THR A 122 -15.46 17.36 -11.82
CA THR A 122 -15.85 18.74 -11.50
C THR A 122 -16.99 19.21 -12.40
N PHE A 123 -16.92 18.96 -13.71
CA PHE A 123 -17.97 19.38 -14.64
C PHE A 123 -19.29 18.64 -14.39
N ALA A 124 -19.23 17.34 -14.13
CA ALA A 124 -20.40 16.55 -13.73
C ALA A 124 -21.00 17.03 -12.40
N GLY A 125 -20.17 17.37 -11.40
CA GLY A 125 -20.63 17.91 -10.13
C GLY A 125 -21.33 19.27 -10.26
N LEU A 126 -20.83 20.14 -11.14
CA LEU A 126 -21.48 21.40 -11.48
C LEU A 126 -22.81 21.18 -12.21
N PHE A 127 -22.87 20.21 -13.13
CA PHE A 127 -24.11 19.86 -13.84
C PHE A 127 -25.19 19.28 -12.91
N LEU A 128 -24.78 18.56 -11.86
CA LEU A 128 -25.64 18.03 -10.80
C LEU A 128 -26.05 19.09 -9.75
N GLY A 129 -25.72 20.36 -9.96
CA GLY A 129 -26.12 21.47 -9.11
C GLY A 129 -25.25 21.68 -7.87
N SER A 130 -24.01 21.14 -7.83
CA SER A 130 -23.12 21.41 -6.71
C SER A 130 -22.73 22.89 -6.67
N PRO A 131 -22.72 23.53 -5.49
CA PRO A 131 -22.39 24.95 -5.37
C PRO A 131 -20.94 25.22 -5.81
N LEU A 132 -20.73 26.35 -6.47
CA LEU A 132 -19.47 26.70 -7.15
C LEU A 132 -18.24 26.70 -6.21
N TYR A 133 -18.42 26.95 -4.91
CA TYR A 133 -17.34 26.90 -3.93
C TYR A 133 -16.80 25.47 -3.65
N LEU A 134 -17.55 24.41 -3.99
CA LEU A 134 -17.08 23.03 -3.90
C LEU A 134 -16.28 22.58 -5.13
N ALA A 135 -16.31 23.35 -6.23
CA ALA A 135 -15.63 22.99 -7.47
C ALA A 135 -14.12 22.74 -7.32
N PRO A 136 -13.34 23.54 -6.55
CA PRO A 136 -11.93 23.27 -6.31
C PRO A 136 -11.69 21.99 -5.51
N GLY A 137 -12.57 21.69 -4.54
CA GLY A 137 -12.52 20.48 -3.74
C GLY A 137 -12.80 19.22 -4.56
N LEU A 138 -13.81 19.28 -5.44
CA LEU A 138 -14.14 18.21 -6.38
C LEU A 138 -13.01 17.98 -7.40
N LEU A 139 -12.36 19.04 -7.86
CA LEU A 139 -11.23 18.94 -8.78
C LEU A 139 -10.04 18.25 -8.11
N LEU A 140 -9.66 18.68 -6.90
CA LEU A 140 -8.56 18.05 -6.16
C LEU A 140 -8.89 16.59 -5.80
N ALA A 141 -10.12 16.30 -5.38
CA ALA A 141 -10.57 14.94 -5.10
C ALA A 141 -10.60 14.04 -6.35
N GLY A 142 -10.99 14.60 -7.50
CA GLY A 142 -11.02 13.91 -8.79
C GLY A 142 -9.64 13.67 -9.38
N ILE A 143 -8.68 14.58 -9.18
CA ILE A 143 -7.30 14.41 -9.66
C ILE A 143 -6.51 13.47 -8.74
N PHE A 144 -6.57 13.65 -7.42
CA PHE A 144 -5.69 12.93 -6.50
C PHE A 144 -6.38 11.77 -5.77
N GLY A 145 -7.67 11.89 -5.47
CA GLY A 145 -8.40 10.90 -4.69
C GLY A 145 -8.85 9.69 -5.52
N LEU A 146 -9.68 9.93 -6.53
CA LEU A 146 -10.36 8.90 -7.31
C LEU A 146 -9.38 7.97 -8.06
N PRO A 147 -8.37 8.48 -8.79
CA PRO A 147 -7.42 7.65 -9.53
C PRO A 147 -6.55 6.81 -8.61
N ARG A 148 -6.06 7.40 -7.50
CA ARG A 148 -5.25 6.67 -6.52
C ARG A 148 -6.07 5.57 -5.84
N TRP A 149 -7.29 5.88 -5.41
CA TRP A 149 -8.19 4.88 -4.84
C TRP A 149 -8.43 3.71 -5.80
N PHE A 150 -8.67 3.99 -7.07
CA PHE A 150 -8.82 2.96 -8.10
C PHE A 150 -7.57 2.08 -8.24
N VAL A 151 -6.37 2.67 -8.21
CA VAL A 151 -5.10 1.90 -8.22
C VAL A 151 -5.00 0.99 -7.00
N TYR A 152 -5.30 1.48 -5.79
CA TYR A 152 -5.28 0.69 -4.56
C TYR A 152 -6.31 -0.45 -4.60
N TYR A 153 -7.52 -0.17 -5.07
CA TYR A 153 -8.57 -1.18 -5.24
C TYR A 153 -8.14 -2.28 -6.22
N ARG A 154 -7.63 -1.89 -7.40
CA ARG A 154 -7.15 -2.82 -8.42
C ARG A 154 -5.96 -3.64 -7.93
N ARG A 155 -4.99 -3.01 -7.25
CA ARG A 155 -3.86 -3.69 -6.59
C ARG A 155 -4.36 -4.73 -5.59
N GLY A 156 -5.28 -4.36 -4.70
CA GLY A 156 -5.85 -5.28 -3.71
C GLY A 156 -6.57 -6.46 -4.35
N ARG A 157 -7.36 -6.22 -5.40
CA ARG A 157 -8.04 -7.27 -6.17
C ARG A 157 -7.02 -8.22 -6.84
N ARG A 158 -5.96 -7.67 -7.42
CA ARG A 158 -4.91 -8.46 -8.09
C ARG A 158 -4.15 -9.34 -7.09
N ILE A 159 -3.75 -8.80 -5.94
CA ILE A 159 -3.07 -9.57 -4.88
C ILE A 159 -3.98 -10.70 -4.37
N LYS A 160 -5.27 -10.43 -4.15
CA LYS A 160 -6.24 -11.48 -3.76
C LYS A 160 -6.36 -12.59 -4.81
N ALA A 161 -6.41 -12.23 -6.10
CA ALA A 161 -6.45 -13.20 -7.19
C ALA A 161 -5.17 -14.05 -7.24
N PHE A 162 -4.00 -13.43 -7.02
CA PHE A 162 -2.72 -14.15 -6.91
C PHE A 162 -2.74 -15.15 -5.77
N LEU A 163 -3.10 -14.73 -4.56
CA LEU A 163 -3.15 -15.62 -3.39
C LEU A 163 -4.11 -16.79 -3.56
N LYS A 164 -5.16 -16.64 -4.37
CA LYS A 164 -6.11 -17.71 -4.66
C LYS A 164 -5.49 -18.81 -5.53
N GLU A 165 -4.72 -18.42 -6.54
CA GLU A 165 -4.17 -19.30 -7.58
C GLU A 165 -2.73 -19.77 -7.28
N PHE A 166 -1.96 -18.99 -6.54
CA PHE A 166 -0.56 -19.26 -6.26
C PHE A 166 -0.28 -20.66 -5.68
N PRO A 167 -1.06 -21.18 -4.71
CA PRO A 167 -0.84 -22.55 -4.21
C PRO A 167 -1.01 -23.62 -5.30
N ASN A 168 -1.92 -23.42 -6.25
CA ASN A 168 -2.13 -24.34 -7.37
C ASN A 168 -0.89 -24.39 -8.28
N ALA A 169 -0.31 -23.22 -8.57
CA ALA A 169 0.93 -23.14 -9.34
C ALA A 169 2.10 -23.83 -8.64
N ILE A 170 2.25 -23.66 -7.32
CA ILE A 170 3.29 -24.35 -6.55
C ILE A 170 3.09 -25.87 -6.59
N ASP A 171 1.85 -26.37 -6.48
CA ASP A 171 1.59 -27.82 -6.55
C ASP A 171 2.00 -28.43 -7.89
N VAL A 172 1.73 -27.74 -8.99
CA VAL A 172 2.14 -28.19 -10.33
C VAL A 172 3.67 -28.20 -10.44
N ILE A 173 4.37 -27.18 -9.92
CA ILE A 173 5.84 -27.18 -9.86
C ILE A 173 6.37 -28.34 -9.01
N VAL A 174 5.77 -28.59 -7.84
CA VAL A 174 6.16 -29.69 -6.95
C VAL A 174 5.98 -31.05 -7.64
N ARG A 175 4.88 -31.25 -8.38
CA ARG A 175 4.65 -32.48 -9.16
C ARG A 175 5.67 -32.66 -10.26
N ALA A 176 5.97 -31.58 -11.00
CA ALA A 176 7.00 -31.61 -12.04
C ALA A 176 8.39 -31.95 -11.47
N LEU A 177 8.76 -31.34 -10.35
CA LEU A 177 10.03 -31.67 -9.67
C LEU A 177 10.07 -33.12 -9.18
N ARG A 178 8.96 -33.66 -8.66
CA ARG A 178 8.86 -35.07 -8.23
C ARG A 178 8.94 -36.06 -9.38
N SER A 179 8.49 -35.68 -10.58
CA SER A 179 8.66 -36.48 -11.80
C SER A 179 10.06 -36.35 -12.41
N GLY A 180 10.99 -35.68 -11.73
CA GLY A 180 12.37 -35.50 -12.19
C GLY A 180 12.57 -34.36 -13.18
N LEU A 181 11.56 -33.51 -13.45
CA LEU A 181 11.74 -32.34 -14.30
C LEU A 181 12.60 -31.27 -13.58
N PRO A 182 13.49 -30.59 -14.30
CA PRO A 182 14.18 -29.42 -13.79
C PRO A 182 13.21 -28.32 -13.32
N LEU A 183 13.61 -27.56 -12.29
CA LEU A 183 12.83 -26.40 -11.80
C LEU A 183 12.51 -25.38 -12.90
N ASN A 184 13.45 -25.19 -13.84
CA ASN A 184 13.28 -24.34 -15.01
C ASN A 184 12.02 -24.69 -15.82
N ASP A 185 11.79 -25.99 -16.04
CA ASP A 185 10.69 -26.47 -16.87
C ASP A 185 9.36 -26.36 -16.11
N GLY A 186 9.37 -26.62 -14.80
CA GLY A 186 8.22 -26.35 -13.95
C GLY A 186 7.80 -24.86 -13.97
N ILE A 187 8.76 -23.94 -13.92
CA ILE A 187 8.49 -22.49 -14.01
C ILE A 187 7.95 -22.11 -15.40
N ARG A 188 8.50 -22.68 -16.48
CA ARG A 188 8.01 -22.46 -17.86
C ARG A 188 6.59 -22.97 -18.06
N LEU A 189 6.25 -24.12 -17.48
CA LEU A 189 4.91 -24.69 -17.53
C LEU A 189 3.88 -23.74 -16.90
N ILE A 190 4.17 -23.24 -15.69
CA ILE A 190 3.31 -22.26 -15.00
C ILE A 190 3.20 -20.94 -15.78
N ALA A 191 4.28 -20.48 -16.40
CA ALA A 191 4.25 -19.27 -17.21
C ALA A 191 3.31 -19.38 -18.44
N GLN A 192 2.93 -20.59 -18.84
CA GLN A 192 2.03 -20.84 -19.97
C GLN A 192 0.60 -21.19 -19.51
N GLU A 193 0.46 -22.08 -18.51
CA GLU A 193 -0.80 -22.70 -18.14
C GLU A 193 -1.54 -22.01 -16.97
N ALA A 194 -0.83 -21.27 -16.12
CA ALA A 194 -1.47 -20.68 -14.94
C ALA A 194 -2.46 -19.57 -15.29
N GLN A 195 -3.37 -19.27 -14.37
CA GLN A 195 -4.28 -18.14 -14.51
C GLN A 195 -3.59 -16.81 -14.16
N GLU A 196 -4.04 -15.72 -14.77
CA GLU A 196 -3.65 -14.36 -14.37
C GLU A 196 -4.15 -14.08 -12.95
N PRO A 197 -3.33 -13.45 -12.06
CA PRO A 197 -2.07 -12.76 -12.32
C PRO A 197 -0.79 -13.59 -12.12
N VAL A 198 -0.91 -14.86 -11.72
CA VAL A 198 0.24 -15.73 -11.42
C VAL A 198 1.07 -15.96 -12.68
N LYS A 199 0.40 -16.24 -13.80
CA LYS A 199 1.01 -16.40 -15.13
C LYS A 199 1.99 -15.28 -15.47
N ALA A 200 1.59 -14.02 -15.31
CA ALA A 200 2.42 -12.87 -15.64
C ALA A 200 3.70 -12.78 -14.78
N GLU A 201 3.63 -13.15 -13.50
CA GLU A 201 4.81 -13.10 -12.61
C GLU A 201 5.79 -14.23 -12.94
N PHE A 202 5.32 -15.45 -13.19
CA PHE A 202 6.18 -16.56 -13.63
C PHE A 202 6.75 -16.32 -15.04
N ARG A 203 5.99 -15.70 -15.94
CA ARG A 203 6.49 -15.27 -17.26
C ARG A 203 7.64 -14.27 -17.13
N ARG A 204 7.53 -13.30 -16.21
CA ARG A 204 8.65 -12.38 -15.93
C ARG A 204 9.89 -13.10 -15.42
N MET A 205 9.74 -14.17 -14.64
CA MET A 205 10.89 -14.98 -14.22
C MET A 205 11.55 -15.70 -15.40
N VAL A 206 10.75 -16.26 -16.32
CA VAL A 206 11.25 -16.87 -17.56
C VAL A 206 11.96 -15.84 -18.44
N ASP A 207 11.37 -14.65 -18.60
CA ASP A 207 11.95 -13.56 -19.39
C ASP A 207 13.26 -13.05 -18.76
N ALA A 208 13.31 -12.92 -17.42
CA ALA A 208 14.51 -12.54 -16.69
C ALA A 208 15.63 -13.57 -16.82
N GLN A 209 15.27 -14.85 -16.85
CA GLN A 209 16.23 -15.93 -17.08
C GLN A 209 16.84 -15.88 -18.48
N GLN A 210 16.07 -15.51 -19.51
CA GLN A 210 16.59 -15.36 -20.88
C GLN A 210 17.66 -14.28 -21.00
N VAL A 211 17.63 -13.27 -20.13
CA VAL A 211 18.64 -12.19 -20.08
C VAL A 211 19.72 -12.46 -19.02
N GLY A 212 19.83 -13.69 -18.51
CA GLY A 212 20.91 -14.13 -17.62
C GLY A 212 20.68 -13.93 -16.13
N VAL A 213 19.48 -13.52 -15.69
CA VAL A 213 19.16 -13.40 -14.25
C VAL A 213 18.87 -14.79 -13.68
N SER A 214 19.45 -15.11 -12.53
CA SER A 214 19.22 -16.41 -11.88
C SER A 214 17.76 -16.57 -11.41
N ILE A 215 17.26 -17.81 -11.36
CA ILE A 215 15.91 -18.10 -10.81
C ILE A 215 15.76 -17.60 -9.36
N PRO A 216 16.72 -17.85 -8.44
CA PRO A 216 16.62 -17.38 -7.07
C PRO A 216 16.45 -15.87 -6.95
N GLU A 217 17.24 -15.12 -7.73
CA GLU A 217 17.16 -13.68 -7.78
C GLU A 217 15.83 -13.20 -8.35
N SER A 218 15.35 -13.84 -9.42
CA SER A 218 14.05 -13.53 -10.04
C SER A 218 12.88 -13.84 -9.10
N ALA A 219 12.95 -14.94 -8.35
CA ALA A 219 11.96 -15.33 -7.35
C ALA A 219 11.89 -14.34 -6.18
N MET A 220 13.05 -13.84 -5.71
CA MET A 220 13.11 -12.78 -4.70
C MET A 220 12.49 -11.46 -5.19
N ARG A 221 12.66 -11.10 -6.47
CA ARG A 221 12.05 -9.91 -7.08
C ARG A 221 10.53 -10.01 -7.20
N MET A 222 9.94 -11.21 -7.16
CA MET A 222 8.48 -11.39 -7.24
C MET A 222 7.74 -10.60 -6.15
N ALA A 223 8.33 -10.47 -4.96
CA ALA A 223 7.75 -9.69 -3.85
C ALA A 223 7.63 -8.18 -4.15
N GLU A 224 8.42 -7.65 -5.08
CA GLU A 224 8.35 -6.23 -5.49
C GLU A 224 7.08 -5.96 -6.33
N TYR A 225 6.72 -6.93 -7.17
CA TYR A 225 5.54 -6.88 -8.05
C TYR A 225 4.28 -7.36 -7.33
N MET A 226 4.41 -8.33 -6.44
CA MET A 226 3.33 -8.90 -5.63
C MET A 226 3.69 -8.79 -4.15
N PRO A 227 3.33 -7.67 -3.49
CA PRO A 227 3.71 -7.40 -2.11
C PRO A 227 2.82 -8.20 -1.14
N CYS A 228 2.98 -9.51 -1.15
CA CYS A 228 2.35 -10.43 -0.22
C CYS A 228 3.42 -11.33 0.43
N PRO A 229 3.24 -11.71 1.71
CA PRO A 229 4.20 -12.58 2.41
C PRO A 229 4.52 -13.85 1.65
N GLU A 230 3.52 -14.45 1.00
CA GLU A 230 3.61 -15.69 0.25
C GLU A 230 4.61 -15.63 -0.91
N ALA A 231 4.68 -14.48 -1.61
CA ALA A 231 5.65 -14.26 -2.67
C ALA A 231 7.08 -14.12 -2.13
N SER A 232 7.24 -13.40 -1.01
CA SER A 232 8.52 -13.29 -0.32
C SER A 232 9.01 -14.66 0.20
N PHE A 233 8.12 -15.44 0.80
CA PHE A 233 8.42 -16.79 1.28
C PHE A 233 8.88 -17.71 0.15
N PHE A 234 8.22 -17.66 -1.01
CA PHE A 234 8.64 -18.41 -2.18
C PHE A 234 10.06 -18.04 -2.63
N GLY A 235 10.35 -16.73 -2.77
CA GLY A 235 11.70 -16.26 -3.11
C GLY A 235 12.77 -16.76 -2.14
N ILE A 236 12.50 -16.68 -0.84
CA ILE A 236 13.40 -17.15 0.22
C ILE A 236 13.63 -18.67 0.13
N VAL A 237 12.58 -19.47 -0.05
CA VAL A 237 12.68 -20.93 -0.15
C VAL A 237 13.52 -21.33 -1.36
N ILE A 238 13.27 -20.72 -2.52
CA ILE A 238 14.06 -20.97 -3.74
C ILE A 238 15.52 -20.56 -3.53
N GLN A 239 15.78 -19.40 -2.91
CA GLN A 239 17.12 -18.92 -2.64
C GLN A 239 17.91 -19.86 -1.74
N ILE A 240 17.32 -20.31 -0.64
CA ILE A 240 17.96 -21.22 0.31
C ILE A 240 18.24 -22.57 -0.36
N GLN A 241 17.23 -23.14 -1.03
CA GLN A 241 17.35 -24.48 -1.59
C GLN A 241 18.25 -24.56 -2.82
N SER A 242 18.28 -23.50 -3.64
CA SER A 242 19.20 -23.42 -4.78
C SER A 242 20.67 -23.29 -4.35
N GLN A 243 20.96 -22.78 -3.15
CA GLN A 243 22.32 -22.68 -2.62
C GLN A 243 22.74 -23.92 -1.84
N ALA A 244 21.81 -24.50 -1.07
CA ALA A 244 22.06 -25.68 -0.25
C ALA A 244 22.02 -27.00 -1.03
N GLY A 245 21.52 -27.01 -2.28
CA GLY A 245 21.41 -28.21 -3.11
C GLY A 245 20.39 -29.24 -2.58
N GLY A 246 19.45 -28.80 -1.74
CA GLY A 246 18.49 -29.67 -1.06
C GLY A 246 17.28 -30.06 -1.93
N ASN A 247 16.37 -30.82 -1.34
CA ASN A 247 15.16 -31.30 -2.02
C ASN A 247 14.13 -30.17 -2.21
N LEU A 248 14.28 -29.43 -3.32
CA LEU A 248 13.34 -28.38 -3.75
C LEU A 248 11.87 -28.84 -3.75
N SER A 249 11.61 -30.10 -4.11
CA SER A 249 10.25 -30.63 -4.18
C SER A 249 9.59 -30.76 -2.80
N GLU A 250 10.38 -31.05 -1.76
CA GLU A 250 9.91 -31.13 -0.38
C GLU A 250 9.67 -29.74 0.19
N ALA A 251 10.62 -28.82 0.01
CA ALA A 251 10.51 -27.46 0.51
C ALA A 251 9.34 -26.69 -0.11
N LEU A 252 9.16 -26.79 -1.43
CA LEU A 252 8.02 -26.21 -2.12
C LEU A 252 6.71 -26.94 -1.79
N GLY A 253 6.76 -28.25 -1.54
CA GLY A 253 5.61 -29.02 -1.06
C GLY A 253 5.12 -28.55 0.31
N ASN A 254 6.04 -28.33 1.25
CA ASN A 254 5.75 -27.76 2.56
C ASN A 254 5.19 -26.35 2.46
N LEU A 255 5.77 -25.51 1.59
CA LEU A 255 5.23 -24.18 1.30
C LEU A 255 3.78 -24.26 0.80
N SER A 256 3.50 -25.11 -0.19
CA SER A 256 2.13 -25.27 -0.70
C SER A 256 1.13 -25.69 0.38
N ARG A 257 1.51 -26.64 1.25
CA ARG A 257 0.69 -27.06 2.40
C ARG A 257 0.38 -25.88 3.32
N VAL A 258 1.40 -25.13 3.74
CA VAL A 258 1.23 -23.94 4.62
C VAL A 258 0.31 -22.90 3.97
N LEU A 259 0.48 -22.63 2.67
CA LEU A 259 -0.37 -21.69 1.93
C LEU A 259 -1.83 -22.15 1.87
N ARG A 260 -2.07 -23.45 1.61
CA ARG A 260 -3.41 -24.03 1.58
C ARG A 260 -4.06 -24.03 2.94
N ASP A 261 -3.31 -24.32 4.00
CA ASP A 261 -3.85 -24.33 5.36
C ASP A 261 -4.24 -22.91 5.81
N ARG A 262 -3.45 -21.89 5.45
CA ARG A 262 -3.84 -20.48 5.62
C ARG A 262 -5.14 -20.14 4.87
N LYS A 263 -5.27 -20.58 3.62
CA LYS A 263 -6.48 -20.38 2.82
C LYS A 263 -7.70 -21.07 3.44
N LYS A 264 -7.55 -22.32 3.90
CA LYS A 264 -8.60 -23.07 4.60
C LYS A 264 -9.01 -22.39 5.90
N MET A 265 -8.04 -21.90 6.68
CA MET A 265 -8.30 -21.14 7.89
C MET A 265 -9.10 -19.86 7.60
N ALA A 266 -8.73 -19.10 6.56
CA ALA A 266 -9.48 -17.91 6.16
C ALA A 266 -10.93 -18.23 5.77
N VAL A 267 -11.15 -19.31 5.01
CA VAL A 267 -12.50 -19.77 4.65
C VAL A 267 -13.28 -20.26 5.87
N LYS A 268 -12.63 -20.99 6.79
CA LYS A 268 -13.25 -21.46 8.04
C LYS A 268 -13.65 -20.28 8.93
N VAL A 269 -12.79 -19.28 9.09
CA VAL A 269 -13.10 -18.04 9.82
C VAL A 269 -14.26 -17.32 9.15
N GLN A 270 -14.28 -17.21 7.82
CA GLN A 270 -15.39 -16.61 7.10
C GLN A 270 -16.69 -17.35 7.37
N ALA A 271 -16.70 -18.68 7.24
CA ALA A 271 -17.89 -19.52 7.48
C ALA A 271 -18.42 -19.38 8.91
N LEU A 272 -17.56 -19.50 9.92
CA LEU A 272 -17.93 -19.33 11.34
C LEU A 272 -18.42 -17.90 11.63
N SER A 273 -17.85 -16.90 10.96
CA SER A 273 -18.27 -15.51 11.11
C SER A 273 -19.60 -15.20 10.40
N MET A 274 -20.07 -16.04 9.47
CA MET A 274 -21.31 -15.77 8.73
C MET A 274 -22.54 -15.85 9.64
N GLU A 275 -22.56 -16.79 10.58
CA GLU A 275 -23.66 -16.94 11.55
C GLU A 275 -23.79 -15.67 12.42
N ALA A 276 -22.69 -15.25 13.04
CA ALA A 276 -22.67 -14.03 13.84
C ALA A 276 -23.01 -12.77 13.02
N LYS A 277 -22.57 -12.69 11.75
CA LYS A 277 -22.93 -11.59 10.85
C LYS A 277 -24.41 -11.59 10.50
N ALA A 278 -25.00 -12.75 10.20
CA ALA A 278 -26.41 -12.87 9.87
C ALA A 278 -27.28 -12.41 11.06
N SER A 279 -26.97 -12.89 12.27
CA SER A 279 -27.65 -12.45 13.50
C SER A 279 -27.50 -10.95 13.74
N ALA A 280 -26.30 -10.39 13.54
CA ALA A 280 -26.07 -8.95 13.66
C ALA A 280 -26.86 -8.13 12.63
N TYR A 281 -27.01 -8.61 11.39
CA TYR A 281 -27.83 -7.96 10.37
C TYR A 281 -29.32 -8.02 10.73
N ILE A 282 -29.82 -9.16 11.22
CA ILE A 282 -31.20 -9.32 11.66
C ILE A 282 -31.50 -8.32 12.79
N ILE A 283 -30.73 -8.37 13.88
CA ILE A 283 -30.92 -7.51 15.06
C ILE A 283 -30.74 -6.03 14.69
N GLY A 284 -29.73 -5.69 13.89
CA GLY A 284 -29.48 -4.31 13.46
C GLY A 284 -30.55 -3.74 12.54
N SER A 285 -31.24 -4.57 11.77
CA SER A 285 -32.33 -4.15 10.88
C SER A 285 -33.69 -4.02 11.59
N LEU A 286 -33.88 -4.69 12.73
CA LEU A 286 -35.16 -4.75 13.45
C LEU A 286 -35.76 -3.37 13.77
N PRO A 287 -35.01 -2.38 14.29
CA PRO A 287 -35.60 -1.09 14.62
C PRO A 287 -36.12 -0.33 13.41
N PHE A 288 -35.44 -0.45 12.26
CA PHE A 288 -35.86 0.18 11.01
C PHE A 288 -37.10 -0.53 10.45
N ALA A 289 -37.16 -1.86 10.51
CA ALA A 289 -38.31 -2.63 10.10
C ALA A 289 -39.55 -2.32 10.96
N VAL A 290 -39.37 -2.23 12.28
CA VAL A 290 -40.45 -1.86 13.22
C VAL A 290 -40.89 -0.42 13.00
N ALA A 291 -39.96 0.53 12.84
CA ALA A 291 -40.30 1.92 12.54
C ALA A 291 -41.12 2.03 11.24
N LEU A 292 -40.72 1.30 10.19
CA LEU A 292 -41.47 1.27 8.93
C LEU A 292 -42.87 0.65 9.11
N LEU A 293 -43.00 -0.45 9.85
CA LEU A 293 -44.30 -1.07 10.12
C LEU A 293 -45.23 -0.14 10.90
N VAL A 294 -44.72 0.53 11.94
CA VAL A 294 -45.51 1.49 12.74
C VAL A 294 -45.88 2.70 11.91
N TYR A 295 -45.00 3.17 11.02
CA TYR A 295 -45.32 4.24 10.06
C TYR A 295 -46.49 3.86 9.14
N LEU A 296 -46.52 2.63 8.63
CA LEU A 296 -47.60 2.16 7.76
C LEU A 296 -48.91 1.87 8.53
N SER A 297 -48.81 1.34 9.75
CA SER A 297 -49.99 0.97 10.55
C SER A 297 -50.63 2.17 11.24
N SER A 298 -49.82 3.05 11.82
CA SER A 298 -50.27 4.17 12.66
C SER A 298 -49.40 5.40 12.44
N PRO A 299 -49.54 6.10 11.28
CA PRO A 299 -48.68 7.23 10.92
C PRO A 299 -48.67 8.35 11.97
N GLY A 300 -49.83 8.61 12.59
CA GLY A 300 -49.99 9.65 13.62
C GLY A 300 -49.18 9.40 14.88
N TYR A 301 -48.85 8.14 15.21
CA TYR A 301 -48.06 7.81 16.40
C TYR A 301 -46.56 8.04 16.17
N ILE A 302 -46.02 7.59 15.04
CA ILE A 302 -44.58 7.72 14.77
C ILE A 302 -44.18 9.13 14.30
N MET A 303 -45.09 9.89 13.68
CA MET A 303 -44.80 11.24 13.23
C MET A 303 -44.46 12.19 14.38
N VAL A 304 -44.95 11.95 15.61
CA VAL A 304 -44.57 12.69 16.81
C VAL A 304 -43.05 12.67 17.02
N LEU A 305 -42.39 11.57 16.66
CA LEU A 305 -40.94 11.42 16.75
C LEU A 305 -40.18 12.35 15.79
N PHE A 306 -40.79 12.72 14.65
CA PHE A 306 -40.22 13.58 13.61
C PHE A 306 -40.67 15.03 13.70
N THR A 307 -41.80 15.33 14.36
CA THR A 307 -42.36 16.69 14.39
C THR A 307 -42.11 17.44 15.70
N THR A 308 -41.78 16.74 16.80
CA THR A 308 -41.54 17.37 18.10
C THR A 308 -40.06 17.47 18.43
N ASP A 309 -39.64 18.54 19.12
CA ASP A 309 -38.23 18.74 19.53
C ASP A 309 -37.74 17.60 20.44
N THR A 310 -38.60 17.12 21.34
CA THR A 310 -38.32 15.96 22.20
C THR A 310 -38.11 14.67 21.39
N GLY A 311 -38.88 14.49 20.30
CA GLY A 311 -38.75 13.35 19.38
C GLY A 311 -37.39 13.29 18.70
N HIS A 312 -36.87 14.45 18.25
CA HIS A 312 -35.53 14.55 17.64
C HIS A 312 -34.42 14.17 18.63
N VAL A 313 -34.52 14.59 19.89
CA VAL A 313 -33.55 14.22 20.93
C VAL A 313 -33.57 12.71 21.18
N ILE A 314 -34.75 12.10 21.28
CA ILE A 314 -34.90 10.66 21.48
C ILE A 314 -34.34 9.87 20.28
N MET A 315 -34.60 10.31 19.04
CA MET A 315 -34.01 9.70 17.84
C MET A 315 -32.48 9.83 17.84
N GLY A 316 -31.94 10.97 18.24
CA GLY A 316 -30.50 11.18 18.37
C GLY A 316 -29.89 10.19 19.36
N CYS A 317 -30.46 10.08 20.56
CA CYS A 317 -30.03 9.12 21.58
C CYS A 317 -30.12 7.66 21.07
N ALA A 318 -31.23 7.29 20.42
CA ALA A 318 -31.43 5.96 19.85
C ALA A 318 -30.40 5.64 18.75
N ALA A 319 -30.10 6.60 17.87
CA ALA A 319 -29.11 6.45 16.81
C ALA A 319 -27.70 6.27 17.37
N VAL A 320 -27.35 7.02 18.42
CA VAL A 320 -26.06 6.85 19.13
C VAL A 320 -25.98 5.47 19.76
N TRP A 321 -27.03 5.01 20.45
CA TRP A 321 -27.05 3.69 21.09
C TRP A 321 -26.97 2.55 20.08
N MET A 322 -27.69 2.64 18.96
CA MET A 322 -27.57 1.69 17.85
C MET A 322 -26.18 1.68 17.24
N SER A 323 -25.61 2.87 16.99
CA SER A 323 -24.26 2.98 16.44
C SER A 323 -23.24 2.31 17.36
N LEU A 324 -23.36 2.51 18.68
CA LEU A 324 -22.52 1.85 19.68
C LEU A 324 -22.67 0.32 19.60
N GLY A 325 -23.90 -0.19 19.55
CA GLY A 325 -24.19 -1.62 19.43
C GLY A 325 -23.60 -2.25 18.17
N ILE A 326 -23.76 -1.59 17.02
CA ILE A 326 -23.19 -2.03 15.74
C ILE A 326 -21.65 -2.04 15.81
N LEU A 327 -21.03 -1.02 16.43
CA LEU A 327 -19.57 -0.98 16.60
C LEU A 327 -19.05 -2.11 17.47
N VAL A 328 -19.74 -2.42 18.58
CA VAL A 328 -19.40 -3.55 19.45
C VAL A 328 -19.51 -4.87 18.70
N MET A 329 -20.63 -5.11 18.01
CA MET A 329 -20.81 -6.32 17.18
C MET A 329 -19.74 -6.43 16.09
N LYS A 330 -19.42 -5.33 15.40
CA LYS A 330 -18.35 -5.29 14.39
C LYS A 330 -16.99 -5.67 14.98
N LYS A 331 -16.69 -5.24 16.22
CA LYS A 331 -15.44 -5.56 16.91
C LYS A 331 -15.38 -7.04 17.33
N MET A 332 -16.49 -7.61 17.79
CA MET A 332 -16.58 -9.04 18.15
C MET A 332 -16.42 -9.95 16.94
N ILE A 333 -17.00 -9.57 15.79
CA ILE A 333 -16.98 -10.39 14.57
C ILE A 333 -15.64 -10.29 13.82
N ASN A 334 -14.90 -9.19 13.99
CA ASN A 334 -13.64 -8.99 13.28
C ASN A 334 -12.49 -9.72 14.00
N PHE A 335 -12.45 -11.05 13.85
CA PHE A 335 -11.30 -11.85 14.25
C PHE A 335 -10.11 -11.48 13.37
N LYS A 336 -9.14 -10.74 13.92
CA LYS A 336 -7.85 -10.52 13.28
C LYS A 336 -7.02 -11.79 13.41
N PHE A 337 -6.63 -12.36 12.27
CA PHE A 337 -5.58 -13.37 12.16
C PHE A 337 -4.28 -12.73 11.68
#